data_AF-A0A2I0L489-F1
#
_entry.id   AF-A0A2I0L489-F1
#
_cell.length_a   1.000
_cell.length_b   1.000
_cell.length_c   1.000
_cell.angle_alpha   90.00
_cell.angle_beta   90.00
_cell.angle_gamma   90.00
#
_symmetry.space_group_name_H-M   'P 1'
#
loop_
_entity.id
_entity.type
_entity.pdbx_description
1 polymer ?
#
loop_
_entity_poly.entity_id
_entity_poly.type
_entity_poly.pdbx_seq_one_letter_code
_entity_poly.pdbx_strand_id
1 'polypeptide(L)'
;MPGRDPSDRNYLSSVLIQEIFLTWDHDDLSQRAKAARILVVLLCKHEFDVRYQKPEDKLYIAQLYFPLVGQILDEMPVFYNLNAVEKREVLIVILQIVRNLDDASLAKAWQQSIARTRLFFKLMEESLALFEHRKPADGMLLGSSSRSPVGDGPTSPKYSERLSPAINAYLSEASRQEVIPQGTPENGYLWQRVNSQLSSPSQPYSLREALAQAQSSRIGASAQALRESLHPMLRQKLELWEENLSASISLQVLEITEKFSMMAASRSIATDYGKLDCITAILMNFFSRNQPLEFWKALFPVFNSIFDLHGATLIARENDRFLKQAAFHLLRLAVFRNDSIRKRAVIGLQILVRSSFYYLMQTARLRVMLTITLSELMSEVQVTQMKSDGSLEESGEARRLRKSLEEMANEDKSVELLRECGIPENALEAIPERSEHRWSWAEVKYLSNSLLLALDASLEHALL
;
A
#
# COMPACT_ATOMS: atom_id res chain seq x y z
N MET A 1 19.34 -18.10 27.14
CA MET A 1 20.62 -17.92 26.41
C MET A 1 21.40 -16.81 27.10
N PRO A 2 22.74 -16.90 27.21
CA PRO A 2 23.57 -15.77 27.63
C PRO A 2 23.37 -14.56 26.70
N GLY A 3 23.48 -13.34 27.22
CA GLY A 3 23.31 -12.11 26.43
C GLY A 3 21.86 -11.72 26.12
N ARG A 4 20.88 -12.20 26.92
CA ARG A 4 19.47 -11.77 26.84
C ARG A 4 19.14 -10.55 27.71
N ASP A 5 20.10 -9.95 28.39
CA ASP A 5 19.89 -8.68 29.10
C ASP A 5 19.80 -7.55 28.07
N PRO A 6 18.69 -6.79 27.98
CA PRO A 6 18.54 -5.71 27.01
C PRO A 6 19.46 -4.50 27.29
N SER A 7 20.17 -4.46 28.43
CA SER A 7 21.19 -3.47 28.71
C SER A 7 22.56 -3.81 28.10
N ASP A 8 22.84 -5.09 27.85
CA ASP A 8 24.07 -5.54 27.19
C ASP A 8 23.96 -5.38 25.67
N ARG A 9 24.53 -4.30 25.12
CA ARG A 9 24.67 -4.14 23.67
C ARG A 9 25.44 -5.32 23.09
N ASN A 10 24.79 -6.11 22.24
CA ASN A 10 25.45 -7.17 21.51
C ASN A 10 26.54 -6.57 20.59
N TYR A 11 27.79 -6.87 20.91
CA TYR A 11 28.95 -6.33 20.20
C TYR A 11 28.95 -6.68 18.71
N LEU A 12 28.60 -7.93 18.37
CA LEU A 12 28.61 -8.41 16.99
C LEU A 12 27.52 -7.74 16.13
N SER A 13 26.31 -7.54 16.66
CA SER A 13 25.28 -6.81 15.91
C SER A 13 25.63 -5.32 15.77
N SER A 14 26.20 -4.72 16.82
CA SER A 14 26.62 -3.31 16.80
C SER A 14 27.70 -3.05 15.74
N VAL A 15 28.75 -3.89 15.70
CA VAL A 15 29.80 -3.82 14.68
C VAL A 15 29.22 -4.10 13.28
N LEU A 16 28.38 -5.12 13.12
CA LEU A 16 27.76 -5.43 11.82
C LEU A 16 26.92 -4.26 11.27
N ILE A 17 26.13 -3.61 12.13
CA ILE A 17 25.33 -2.44 11.75
C ILE A 17 26.23 -1.29 11.31
N GLN A 18 27.29 -1.01 12.07
CA GLN A 18 28.24 0.06 11.76
C GLN A 18 28.97 -0.19 10.43
N GLU A 19 29.55 -1.37 10.22
CA GLU A 19 30.26 -1.74 9.00
C GLU A 19 29.35 -1.69 7.76
N ILE A 20 28.10 -2.19 7.88
CA ILE A 20 27.14 -2.15 6.77
C ILE A 20 26.70 -0.72 6.46
N PHE A 21 26.49 0.11 7.47
CA PHE A 21 26.12 1.51 7.26
C PHE A 21 27.25 2.31 6.58
N LEU A 22 28.50 2.13 7.02
CA LEU A 22 29.68 2.70 6.35
C LEU A 22 29.80 2.19 4.91
N THR A 23 29.50 0.91 4.67
CA THR A 23 29.52 0.32 3.31
C THR A 23 28.42 0.89 2.40
N TRP A 24 27.32 1.43 2.94
CA TRP A 24 26.28 2.07 2.14
C TRP A 24 26.66 3.45 1.61
N ASP A 25 27.62 4.13 2.24
CA ASP A 25 28.17 5.41 1.76
C ASP A 25 29.44 5.23 0.90
N HIS A 26 29.83 3.98 0.62
CA HIS A 26 31.03 3.65 -0.15
C HIS A 26 30.83 3.77 -1.68
N ASP A 27 31.80 4.32 -2.41
CA ASP A 27 31.71 4.57 -3.86
C ASP A 27 31.46 3.31 -4.72
N ASP A 28 31.97 2.15 -4.29
CA ASP A 28 31.75 0.87 -4.99
C ASP A 28 30.30 0.36 -4.83
N LEU A 29 29.48 0.62 -5.86
CA LEU A 29 28.11 0.13 -6.02
C LEU A 29 27.96 -1.40 -5.80
N SER A 30 28.99 -2.19 -6.10
CA SER A 30 28.98 -3.64 -5.85
C SER A 30 28.97 -3.96 -4.35
N GLN A 31 29.72 -3.18 -3.55
CA GLN A 31 29.76 -3.36 -2.10
C GLN A 31 28.47 -2.87 -1.45
N ARG A 32 27.93 -1.71 -1.87
CA ARG A 32 26.63 -1.22 -1.37
C ARG A 32 25.51 -2.25 -1.55
N ALA A 33 25.40 -2.81 -2.76
CA ALA A 33 24.41 -3.83 -3.08
C ALA A 33 24.61 -5.13 -2.27
N LYS A 34 25.86 -5.57 -2.04
CA LYS A 34 26.16 -6.71 -1.16
C LYS A 34 25.77 -6.43 0.30
N ALA A 35 26.14 -5.27 0.83
CA ALA A 35 25.88 -4.88 2.21
C ALA A 35 24.37 -4.83 2.51
N ALA A 36 23.58 -4.20 1.62
CA ALA A 36 22.13 -4.21 1.72
C ALA A 36 21.54 -5.64 1.67
N ARG A 37 22.06 -6.50 0.77
CA ARG A 37 21.61 -7.89 0.64
C ARG A 37 21.97 -8.77 1.85
N ILE A 38 23.11 -8.51 2.51
CA ILE A 38 23.58 -9.29 3.66
C ILE A 38 22.57 -9.23 4.82
N LEU A 39 22.03 -8.05 5.14
CA LEU A 39 21.03 -7.91 6.19
C LEU A 39 19.72 -8.64 5.85
N VAL A 40 19.25 -8.54 4.60
CA VAL A 40 18.05 -9.28 4.15
C VAL A 40 18.25 -10.79 4.31
N VAL A 41 19.38 -11.33 3.86
CA VAL A 41 19.70 -12.75 4.02
C VAL A 41 19.82 -13.16 5.49
N LEU A 42 20.38 -12.29 6.35
CA LEU A 42 20.54 -12.56 7.78
C LEU A 42 19.19 -12.57 8.52
N LEU A 43 18.32 -11.59 8.26
CA LEU A 43 16.96 -11.56 8.82
C LEU A 43 16.10 -12.72 8.29
N CYS A 44 16.23 -13.10 7.02
CA CYS A 44 15.57 -14.31 6.51
C CYS A 44 16.06 -15.58 7.24
N LYS A 45 17.37 -15.72 7.51
CA LYS A 45 17.89 -16.86 8.27
C LYS A 45 17.29 -16.91 9.68
N HIS A 46 17.20 -15.77 10.36
CA HIS A 46 16.55 -15.67 11.68
C HIS A 46 15.06 -16.04 11.62
N GLU A 47 14.32 -15.50 10.65
CA GLU A 47 12.87 -15.72 10.49
C GLU A 47 12.51 -17.19 10.21
N PHE A 48 13.36 -17.92 9.47
CA PHE A 48 13.15 -19.34 9.14
C PHE A 48 13.87 -20.32 10.08
N ASP A 49 14.64 -19.86 11.06
CA ASP A 49 15.27 -20.77 12.04
C ASP A 49 14.21 -21.27 13.04
N VAL A 50 14.04 -22.59 13.13
CA VAL A 50 13.07 -23.24 14.01
C VAL A 50 13.27 -22.86 15.49
N ARG A 51 14.48 -22.43 15.88
CA ARG A 51 14.82 -22.02 17.25
C ARG A 51 14.28 -20.63 17.62
N TYR A 52 13.91 -19.79 16.65
CA TYR A 52 13.50 -18.38 16.88
C TYR A 52 12.02 -18.12 16.55
N GLN A 53 11.18 -19.16 16.56
CA GLN A 53 9.77 -19.04 16.19
C GLN A 53 8.86 -18.44 17.28
N LYS A 54 9.34 -18.28 18.52
CA LYS A 54 8.57 -17.64 19.59
C LYS A 54 8.53 -16.12 19.40
N PRO A 55 7.42 -15.44 19.75
CA PRO A 55 7.34 -13.98 19.70
C PRO A 55 8.46 -13.28 20.48
N GLU A 56 8.83 -13.81 21.65
CA GLU A 56 9.95 -13.33 22.47
C GLU A 56 11.30 -13.35 21.73
N ASP A 57 11.57 -14.40 20.95
CA ASP A 57 12.82 -14.55 20.19
C ASP A 57 12.83 -13.60 18.98
N LYS A 58 11.70 -13.45 18.28
CA LYS A 58 11.55 -12.47 17.19
C LYS A 58 11.68 -11.04 17.68
N LEU A 59 11.11 -10.72 18.85
CA LEU A 59 11.26 -9.42 19.51
C LEU A 59 12.71 -9.12 19.88
N TYR A 60 13.41 -10.07 20.51
CA TYR A 60 14.83 -9.93 20.83
C TYR A 60 15.67 -9.67 19.56
N ILE A 61 15.38 -10.38 18.46
CA ILE A 61 16.03 -10.18 17.16
C ILE A 61 15.68 -8.80 16.56
N ALA A 62 14.44 -8.32 16.68
CA ALA A 62 14.06 -6.99 16.24
C ALA A 62 14.83 -5.90 17.03
N GLN A 63 14.85 -6.01 18.36
CA GLN A 63 15.58 -5.09 19.24
C GLN A 63 17.09 -5.09 18.96
N LEU A 64 17.67 -6.24 18.61
CA LEU A 64 19.08 -6.42 18.25
C LEU A 64 19.49 -5.57 17.02
N TYR A 65 18.58 -5.41 16.05
CA TYR A 65 18.82 -4.68 14.80
C TYR A 65 18.16 -3.30 14.74
N PHE A 66 17.24 -2.97 15.65
CA PHE A 66 16.58 -1.67 15.69
C PHE A 66 17.51 -0.43 15.74
N PRO A 67 18.73 -0.47 16.33
CA PRO A 67 19.69 0.62 16.22
C PRO A 67 20.01 1.06 14.78
N LEU A 68 19.93 0.14 13.80
CA LEU A 68 20.09 0.46 12.37
C LEU A 68 19.04 1.47 11.88
N VAL A 69 17.77 1.29 12.29
CA VAL A 69 16.70 2.25 11.97
C VAL A 69 17.05 3.61 12.56
N GLY A 70 17.65 3.64 13.75
CA GLY A 70 18.13 4.87 14.35
C GLY A 70 19.21 5.55 13.53
N GLN A 71 20.26 4.81 13.15
CA GLN A 71 21.38 5.34 12.37
C GLN A 71 20.95 5.87 10.99
N ILE A 72 20.00 5.19 10.32
CA ILE A 72 19.40 5.65 9.06
C ILE A 72 18.65 6.98 9.24
N LEU A 73 17.92 7.16 10.34
CA LEU A 73 17.16 8.40 10.60
C LEU A 73 18.07 9.58 10.96
N ASP A 74 19.19 9.30 11.61
CA ASP A 74 20.16 10.33 12.01
C ASP A 74 21.03 10.75 10.80
N GLU A 75 21.36 9.82 9.90
CA GLU A 75 22.17 10.03 8.69
C GLU A 75 21.39 9.72 7.38
N MET A 76 20.20 10.32 7.24
CA MET A 76 19.32 10.14 6.08
C MET A 76 19.96 10.35 4.68
N PRO A 77 20.97 11.22 4.47
CA PRO A 77 21.64 11.33 3.17
C PRO A 77 22.20 10.01 2.65
N VAL A 78 22.75 9.15 3.52
CA VAL A 78 23.28 7.83 3.15
C VAL A 78 22.18 6.97 2.54
N PHE A 79 20.98 6.94 3.14
CA PHE A 79 19.83 6.25 2.57
C PHE A 79 19.38 6.86 1.24
N TYR A 80 19.36 8.19 1.12
CA TYR A 80 18.94 8.84 -0.14
C TYR A 80 19.93 8.60 -1.29
N ASN A 81 21.23 8.45 -1.01
CA ASN A 81 22.29 8.11 -1.98
C ASN A 81 22.20 6.68 -2.55
N LEU A 82 21.41 5.80 -1.93
CA LEU A 82 21.14 4.46 -2.42
C LEU A 82 20.26 4.49 -3.69
N ASN A 83 20.55 3.60 -4.63
CA ASN A 83 19.67 3.39 -5.79
C ASN A 83 18.37 2.68 -5.36
N ALA A 84 17.34 2.74 -6.22
CA ALA A 84 16.01 2.24 -5.89
C ALA A 84 15.95 0.74 -5.51
N VAL A 85 16.92 -0.09 -5.95
CA VAL A 85 16.97 -1.50 -5.54
C VAL A 85 17.65 -1.67 -4.19
N GLU A 86 18.75 -0.96 -3.95
CA GLU A 86 19.38 -0.89 -2.63
C GLU A 86 18.38 -0.41 -1.57
N LYS A 87 17.59 0.63 -1.88
CA LYS A 87 16.50 1.11 -1.03
C LYS A 87 15.45 0.04 -0.75
N ARG A 88 15.02 -0.77 -1.74
CA ARG A 88 14.08 -1.88 -1.50
C ARG A 88 14.66 -2.94 -0.54
N GLU A 89 15.94 -3.29 -0.64
CA GLU A 89 16.57 -4.25 0.29
C GLU A 89 16.62 -3.67 1.72
N VAL A 90 17.02 -2.40 1.88
CA VAL A 90 17.04 -1.71 3.18
C VAL A 90 15.64 -1.55 3.78
N LEU A 91 14.63 -1.22 2.98
CA LEU A 91 13.26 -1.06 3.46
C LEU A 91 12.63 -2.41 3.88
N ILE A 92 12.96 -3.54 3.23
CA ILE A 92 12.57 -4.87 3.74
C ILE A 92 13.17 -5.11 5.13
N VAL A 93 14.44 -4.74 5.35
CA VAL A 93 15.10 -4.88 6.66
C VAL A 93 14.37 -4.05 7.73
N ILE A 94 14.08 -2.77 7.45
CA ILE A 94 13.36 -1.88 8.38
C ILE A 94 11.97 -2.44 8.69
N LEU A 95 11.21 -2.83 7.66
CA LEU A 95 9.87 -3.39 7.84
C LEU A 95 9.90 -4.69 8.64
N GLN A 96 10.83 -5.62 8.36
CA GLN A 96 10.94 -6.87 9.13
C GLN A 96 11.34 -6.63 10.60
N ILE A 97 12.15 -5.61 10.89
CA ILE A 97 12.44 -5.18 12.27
C ILE A 97 11.17 -4.65 12.93
N VAL A 98 10.51 -3.65 12.32
CA VAL A 98 9.32 -2.99 12.88
C VAL A 98 8.15 -3.97 13.09
N ARG A 99 8.00 -4.97 12.20
CA ARG A 99 6.97 -6.02 12.31
C ARG A 99 7.00 -6.79 13.63
N ASN A 100 8.22 -7.03 14.14
CA ASN A 100 8.46 -7.88 15.30
C ASN A 100 8.82 -7.06 16.55
N LEU A 101 8.82 -5.73 16.45
CA LEU A 101 9.14 -4.82 17.54
C LEU A 101 7.90 -4.55 18.40
N ASP A 102 8.10 -4.36 19.70
CA ASP A 102 7.04 -4.06 20.65
C ASP A 102 6.64 -2.58 20.63
N ASP A 103 5.38 -2.29 20.99
CA ASP A 103 4.84 -0.94 20.95
C ASP A 103 5.56 0.03 21.91
N ALA A 104 6.15 -0.45 23.02
CA ALA A 104 6.90 0.40 23.93
C ALA A 104 8.25 0.84 23.35
N SER A 105 8.94 -0.04 22.60
CA SER A 105 10.13 0.33 21.84
C SER A 105 9.82 1.33 20.71
N LEU A 106 8.70 1.15 19.99
CA LEU A 106 8.22 2.14 19.00
C LEU A 106 7.87 3.48 19.65
N ALA A 107 7.18 3.47 20.80
CA ALA A 107 6.85 4.68 21.56
C ALA A 107 8.12 5.47 21.89
N LYS A 108 9.11 4.78 22.48
CA LYS A 108 10.39 5.37 22.87
C LYS A 108 11.19 5.93 21.70
N ALA A 109 11.03 5.37 20.49
CA ALA A 109 11.65 5.91 19.29
C ALA A 109 10.96 7.18 18.79
N TRP A 110 9.63 7.21 18.77
CA TRP A 110 8.84 8.37 18.35
C TRP A 110 8.73 9.47 19.42
N GLN A 111 9.09 9.19 20.67
CA GLN A 111 9.20 10.19 21.74
C GLN A 111 10.39 11.15 21.57
N GLN A 112 11.42 10.78 20.81
CA GLN A 112 12.71 11.48 20.81
C GLN A 112 12.63 12.90 20.21
N SER A 113 12.03 13.04 19.02
CA SER A 113 11.76 14.35 18.43
C SER A 113 10.74 14.27 17.29
N ILE A 114 10.00 15.36 17.06
CA ILE A 114 9.06 15.48 15.93
C ILE A 114 9.78 15.30 14.59
N ALA A 115 11.01 15.80 14.47
CA ALA A 115 11.80 15.67 13.23
C ALA A 115 12.12 14.21 12.91
N ARG A 116 12.60 13.44 13.91
CA ARG A 116 12.94 12.03 13.74
C ARG A 116 11.70 11.16 13.49
N THR A 117 10.58 11.47 14.14
CA THR A 117 9.27 10.87 13.83
C THR A 117 8.85 11.14 12.37
N ARG A 118 8.95 12.39 11.90
CA ARG A 118 8.66 12.74 10.49
C ARG A 118 9.57 11.98 9.51
N LEU A 119 10.85 11.81 9.82
CA LEU A 119 11.79 11.04 8.99
C LEU A 119 11.44 9.54 8.94
N PHE A 120 11.00 8.95 10.06
CA PHE A 120 10.51 7.56 10.08
C PHE A 120 9.30 7.39 9.15
N PHE A 121 8.36 8.33 9.19
CA PHE A 121 7.21 8.30 8.29
C PHE A 121 7.59 8.56 6.82
N LYS A 122 8.64 9.32 6.54
CA LYS A 122 9.19 9.44 5.17
C LYS A 122 9.76 8.11 4.65
N LEU A 123 10.41 7.29 5.49
CA LEU A 123 10.81 5.93 5.10
C LEU A 123 9.60 5.03 4.80
N MET A 124 8.49 5.21 5.52
CA MET A 124 7.24 4.50 5.22
C MET A 124 6.62 4.96 3.89
N GLU A 125 6.62 6.27 3.58
CA GLU A 125 6.20 6.79 2.27
C GLU A 125 7.06 6.23 1.12
N GLU A 126 8.38 6.18 1.29
CA GLU A 126 9.30 5.57 0.32
C GLU A 126 9.01 4.08 0.11
N SER A 127 8.61 3.34 1.16
CA SER A 127 8.20 1.93 1.03
C SER A 127 6.91 1.76 0.21
N LEU A 128 5.94 2.67 0.35
CA LEU A 128 4.73 2.65 -0.48
C LEU A 128 5.03 3.01 -1.94
N ALA A 129 6.03 3.84 -2.20
CA ALA A 129 6.46 4.23 -3.54
C ALA A 129 7.27 3.15 -4.27
N LEU A 130 8.29 2.60 -3.60
CA LEU A 130 9.24 1.67 -4.22
C LEU A 130 8.66 0.27 -4.44
N PHE A 131 7.60 -0.09 -3.71
CA PHE A 131 6.92 -1.39 -3.80
C PHE A 131 5.51 -1.29 -4.40
N GLU A 132 5.12 -0.15 -4.99
CA GLU A 132 3.85 -0.05 -5.72
C GLU A 132 3.84 -1.01 -6.92
N HIS A 133 2.92 -1.97 -6.96
CA HIS A 133 2.73 -2.82 -8.12
C HIS A 133 1.83 -2.14 -9.16
N ARG A 134 2.37 -1.87 -10.36
CA ARG A 134 1.60 -1.46 -11.54
C ARG A 134 1.57 -2.59 -12.57
N LYS A 135 0.36 -2.96 -13.02
CA LYS A 135 0.20 -3.86 -14.16
C LYS A 135 0.40 -3.08 -15.46
N PRO A 136 1.11 -3.61 -16.46
CA PRO A 136 1.40 -2.91 -17.71
C PRO A 136 0.15 -2.59 -18.57
N ALA A 137 -1.04 -3.10 -18.20
CA ALA A 137 -2.31 -2.85 -18.88
C ALA A 137 -3.34 -2.05 -18.04
N ASP A 138 -3.06 -1.72 -16.77
CA ASP A 138 -4.05 -1.04 -15.89
C ASP A 138 -4.25 0.46 -16.21
N GLY A 139 -3.59 0.97 -17.26
CA GLY A 139 -3.89 2.25 -17.90
C GLY A 139 -5.31 2.35 -18.49
N MET A 140 -6.16 1.33 -18.37
CA MET A 140 -7.61 1.43 -18.69
C MET A 140 -8.50 1.83 -17.50
N LEU A 141 -7.98 1.85 -16.27
CA LEU A 141 -8.66 2.48 -15.10
C LEU A 141 -7.80 3.55 -14.41
N LEU A 142 -6.50 3.62 -14.73
CA LEU A 142 -5.66 4.82 -14.56
C LEU A 142 -5.42 5.51 -15.91
N GLY A 143 -6.45 5.52 -16.76
CA GLY A 143 -6.37 6.10 -18.09
C GLY A 143 -6.26 7.62 -18.03
N SER A 144 -5.03 8.11 -18.15
CA SER A 144 -4.77 9.34 -18.90
C SER A 144 -5.58 9.28 -20.21
N SER A 145 -6.24 10.39 -20.55
CA SER A 145 -7.06 10.55 -21.75
C SER A 145 -6.45 9.87 -22.99
N SER A 146 -7.30 9.36 -23.88
CA SER A 146 -6.93 8.74 -25.18
C SER A 146 -6.27 9.69 -26.19
N ARG A 147 -5.65 10.76 -25.70
CA ARG A 147 -4.87 11.79 -26.42
C ARG A 147 -3.46 12.01 -25.82
N SER A 148 -3.05 11.27 -24.79
CA SER A 148 -1.66 11.27 -24.30
C SER A 148 -0.90 10.08 -24.89
N PRO A 149 0.34 10.23 -25.42
CA PRO A 149 1.19 9.09 -25.75
C PRO A 149 1.51 8.30 -24.48
N VAL A 150 1.76 7.00 -24.63
CA VAL A 150 2.12 6.08 -23.53
C VAL A 150 3.28 6.68 -22.74
N GLY A 151 3.01 7.09 -21.50
CA GLY A 151 3.98 7.76 -20.67
C GLY A 151 4.98 6.76 -20.09
N ASP A 152 6.23 6.81 -20.55
CA ASP A 152 7.39 6.19 -19.90
C ASP A 152 7.68 6.88 -18.55
N GLY A 153 6.78 6.70 -17.59
CA GLY A 153 7.05 6.99 -16.19
C GLY A 153 8.04 5.96 -15.63
N PRO A 154 9.04 6.37 -14.84
CA PRO A 154 10.02 5.43 -14.30
C PRO A 154 9.32 4.36 -13.46
N THR A 155 9.43 3.10 -13.88
CA THR A 155 8.86 1.96 -13.15
C THR A 155 9.68 1.67 -11.89
N SER A 156 9.01 1.54 -10.74
CA SER A 156 9.65 1.10 -9.49
C SER A 156 10.29 -0.28 -9.71
N PRO A 157 11.58 -0.49 -9.38
CA PRO A 157 12.27 -1.71 -9.79
C PRO A 157 11.75 -2.92 -9.03
N LYS A 158 11.39 -3.98 -9.75
CA LYS A 158 10.83 -5.21 -9.18
C LYS A 158 11.95 -6.16 -8.73
N TYR A 159 11.78 -6.87 -7.61
CA TYR A 159 12.67 -8.00 -7.28
C TYR A 159 12.59 -9.09 -8.34
N SER A 160 11.42 -9.28 -8.94
CA SER A 160 11.21 -10.21 -10.03
C SER A 160 11.87 -9.77 -11.36
N GLU A 161 12.25 -8.51 -11.53
CA GLU A 161 13.19 -8.11 -12.60
C GLU A 161 14.58 -8.66 -12.28
N ARG A 162 15.07 -8.47 -11.04
CA ARG A 162 16.31 -9.11 -10.59
C ARG A 162 16.09 -10.57 -10.20
N LEU A 163 16.08 -11.43 -11.22
CA LEU A 163 16.33 -12.87 -11.08
C LEU A 163 17.71 -13.11 -10.43
N SER A 164 17.76 -13.01 -9.10
CA SER A 164 18.98 -13.16 -8.31
C SER A 164 19.54 -14.57 -8.49
N PRO A 165 20.85 -14.82 -8.24
CA PRO A 165 21.41 -16.16 -8.32
C PRO A 165 20.62 -17.23 -7.52
N ALA A 166 20.00 -16.83 -6.40
CA ALA A 166 19.12 -17.70 -5.61
C ALA A 166 17.75 -17.97 -6.29
N ILE A 167 17.16 -16.97 -6.94
CA ILE A 167 15.92 -17.15 -7.73
C ILE A 167 16.21 -17.96 -8.99
N ASN A 168 17.34 -17.73 -9.66
CA ASN A 168 17.79 -18.57 -10.78
C ASN A 168 18.05 -20.01 -10.34
N ALA A 169 18.67 -20.24 -9.18
CA ALA A 169 18.84 -21.58 -8.63
C ALA A 169 17.48 -22.25 -8.33
N TYR A 170 16.54 -21.54 -7.70
CA TYR A 170 15.20 -22.05 -7.42
C TYR A 170 14.39 -22.35 -8.69
N LEU A 171 14.41 -21.47 -9.70
CA LEU A 171 13.72 -21.69 -10.98
C LEU A 171 14.39 -22.81 -11.80
N SER A 172 15.72 -22.91 -11.76
CA SER A 172 16.47 -24.01 -12.37
C SER A 172 16.12 -25.35 -11.72
N GLU A 173 16.04 -25.40 -10.39
CA GLU A 173 15.68 -26.62 -9.66
C GLU A 173 14.19 -26.99 -9.83
N ALA A 174 13.28 -26.00 -9.84
CA ALA A 174 11.87 -26.23 -10.17
C ALA A 174 11.69 -26.77 -11.61
N SER A 175 12.48 -26.31 -12.57
CA SER A 175 12.46 -26.82 -13.95
C SER A 175 13.14 -28.20 -14.12
N ARG A 176 14.00 -28.61 -13.18
CA ARG A 176 14.59 -29.96 -13.16
C ARG A 176 13.60 -31.03 -12.70
N GLN A 177 12.66 -30.67 -11.81
CA GLN A 177 11.67 -31.60 -11.28
C GLN A 177 10.62 -32.04 -12.33
N GLU A 178 10.52 -31.36 -13.48
CA GLU A 178 9.66 -31.78 -14.60
C GLU A 178 10.24 -32.97 -15.42
N VAL A 179 11.48 -33.41 -15.16
CA VAL A 179 12.23 -34.32 -16.07
C VAL A 179 12.66 -35.66 -15.42
N ILE A 180 12.19 -36.01 -14.21
CA ILE A 180 12.54 -37.28 -13.56
C ILE A 180 11.37 -38.28 -13.61
N PRO A 181 11.38 -39.27 -14.53
CA PRO A 181 10.44 -40.39 -14.48
C PRO A 181 10.95 -41.43 -13.47
N GLN A 182 10.49 -41.36 -12.22
CA GLN A 182 10.61 -42.46 -11.27
C GLN A 182 9.22 -42.90 -10.78
N GLY A 183 9.03 -44.22 -10.74
CA GLY A 183 7.74 -44.85 -10.47
C GLY A 183 7.28 -44.64 -9.02
N THR A 184 5.96 -44.54 -8.87
CA THR A 184 5.24 -44.63 -7.58
C THR A 184 5.28 -46.06 -7.02
N PRO A 185 4.97 -46.32 -5.72
CA PRO A 185 4.29 -45.44 -4.73
C PRO A 185 5.01 -45.41 -3.34
N GLU A 186 4.51 -44.92 -2.19
CA GLU A 186 3.27 -44.22 -1.78
C GLU A 186 3.61 -43.02 -0.85
N ASN A 187 3.10 -41.81 -1.13
CA ASN A 187 2.36 -40.93 -0.19
C ASN A 187 2.04 -39.56 -0.84
N GLY A 188 0.90 -38.97 -0.48
CA GLY A 188 0.22 -38.02 -1.36
C GLY A 188 0.49 -36.54 -1.13
N TYR A 189 0.71 -35.81 -2.23
CA TYR A 189 0.30 -34.41 -2.39
C TYR A 189 -0.29 -34.17 -3.80
N LEU A 190 -1.24 -33.23 -3.88
CA LEU A 190 -2.12 -33.00 -5.03
C LEU A 190 -1.43 -32.33 -6.24
N TRP A 191 -0.76 -33.13 -7.08
CA TRP A 191 -0.38 -32.74 -8.45
C TRP A 191 -0.89 -33.75 -9.48
N GLN A 192 -2.22 -33.82 -9.66
CA GLN A 192 -2.80 -34.58 -10.76
C GLN A 192 -2.70 -33.82 -12.09
N ARG A 193 -1.67 -34.22 -12.86
CA ARG A 193 -1.70 -34.41 -14.32
C ARG A 193 -2.44 -33.32 -15.15
N VAL A 194 -1.70 -32.29 -15.57
CA VAL A 194 -2.06 -31.49 -16.76
C VAL A 194 -1.43 -32.16 -17.98
N ASN A 195 -2.21 -32.43 -19.02
CA ASN A 195 -1.79 -33.25 -20.17
C ASN A 195 -0.65 -32.63 -20.99
N SER A 196 0.44 -33.38 -21.13
CA SER A 196 1.62 -33.05 -21.95
C SER A 196 1.42 -33.40 -23.44
N GLN A 197 0.34 -32.93 -24.07
CA GLN A 197 0.03 -33.22 -25.49
C GLN A 197 -0.27 -31.98 -26.35
N LEU A 198 0.09 -30.78 -25.89
CA LEU A 198 0.06 -29.55 -26.69
C LEU A 198 1.46 -28.95 -26.85
N SER A 199 2.41 -29.81 -27.24
CA SER A 199 3.72 -29.41 -27.73
C SER A 199 3.60 -28.96 -29.19
N SER A 200 3.31 -27.67 -29.43
CA SER A 200 3.43 -27.10 -30.78
C SER A 200 4.88 -27.22 -31.28
N PRO A 201 5.14 -27.61 -32.55
CA PRO A 201 6.51 -27.89 -33.04
C PRO A 201 7.43 -26.66 -33.18
N SER A 202 7.07 -25.51 -32.62
CA SER A 202 7.64 -24.19 -32.92
C SER A 202 7.91 -23.36 -31.67
N GLN A 203 8.50 -23.97 -30.64
CA GLN A 203 9.22 -23.23 -29.59
C GLN A 203 10.72 -23.27 -29.88
N PRO A 204 11.32 -22.20 -30.45
CA PRO A 204 12.75 -22.01 -30.38
C PRO A 204 13.16 -21.61 -28.96
N TYR A 205 14.35 -22.04 -28.54
CA TYR A 205 14.96 -21.85 -27.21
C TYR A 205 14.39 -22.69 -26.07
N SER A 206 15.18 -23.66 -25.63
CA SER A 206 14.99 -24.24 -24.29
C SER A 206 15.35 -23.22 -23.20
N LEU A 207 14.66 -23.27 -22.05
CA LEU A 207 14.96 -22.43 -20.88
C LEU A 207 16.45 -22.52 -20.47
N ARG A 208 17.05 -23.69 -20.70
CA ARG A 208 18.48 -23.97 -20.45
C ARG A 208 19.40 -23.17 -21.36
N GLU A 209 19.07 -23.02 -22.64
CA GLU A 209 19.85 -22.20 -23.59
C GLU A 209 19.68 -20.71 -23.29
N ALA A 210 18.47 -20.25 -22.94
CA ALA A 210 18.25 -18.86 -22.53
C ALA A 210 19.06 -18.48 -21.27
N LEU A 211 19.08 -19.36 -20.26
CA LEU A 211 19.91 -19.18 -19.06
C LEU A 211 21.41 -19.22 -19.36
N ALA A 212 21.87 -20.13 -20.23
CA ALA A 212 23.27 -20.21 -20.64
C ALA A 212 23.71 -18.97 -21.45
N GLN A 213 22.87 -18.48 -22.36
CA GLN A 213 23.13 -17.27 -23.13
C GLN A 213 23.22 -16.04 -22.21
N ALA A 214 22.28 -15.86 -21.28
CA ALA A 214 22.28 -14.75 -20.33
C ALA A 214 23.49 -14.78 -19.35
N GLN A 215 24.03 -15.95 -19.04
CA GLN A 215 25.29 -16.06 -18.28
C GLN A 215 26.54 -15.81 -19.13
N SER A 216 26.47 -16.00 -20.45
CA SER A 216 27.60 -15.78 -21.38
C SER A 216 27.72 -14.34 -21.89
N SER A 217 26.63 -13.57 -21.91
CA SER A 217 26.60 -12.21 -22.42
C SER A 217 27.29 -11.23 -21.46
N ARG A 218 28.53 -10.83 -21.79
CA ARG A 218 29.30 -9.77 -21.09
C ARG A 218 28.76 -8.35 -21.30
N ILE A 219 27.65 -8.19 -22.01
CA ILE A 219 26.95 -6.92 -22.23
C ILE A 219 25.51 -7.15 -21.77
N GLY A 220 24.93 -6.18 -21.07
CA GLY A 220 23.67 -6.35 -20.35
C GLY A 220 22.48 -6.67 -21.24
N ALA A 221 22.25 -7.97 -21.49
CA ALA A 221 20.91 -8.48 -21.72
C ALA A 221 20.08 -8.07 -20.50
N SER A 222 19.15 -7.13 -20.69
CA SER A 222 18.35 -6.59 -19.60
C SER A 222 17.63 -7.73 -18.88
N ALA A 223 17.46 -7.62 -17.57
CA ALA A 223 16.84 -8.70 -16.81
C ALA A 223 15.36 -8.95 -17.25
N GLN A 224 14.78 -7.96 -17.93
CA GLN A 224 13.56 -8.06 -18.73
C GLN A 224 13.64 -9.11 -19.86
N ALA A 225 14.70 -9.15 -20.68
CA ALA A 225 14.85 -10.16 -21.74
C ALA A 225 14.90 -11.59 -21.16
N LEU A 226 15.57 -11.77 -20.02
CA LEU A 226 15.57 -13.05 -19.30
C LEU A 226 14.18 -13.39 -18.76
N ARG A 227 13.45 -12.41 -18.19
CA ARG A 227 12.04 -12.57 -17.76
C ARG A 227 11.12 -12.96 -18.92
N GLU A 228 11.26 -12.32 -20.08
CA GLU A 228 10.47 -12.60 -21.28
C GLU A 228 10.71 -14.01 -21.82
N SER A 229 11.95 -14.52 -21.68
CA SER A 229 12.31 -15.91 -22.02
C SER A 229 11.73 -16.97 -21.06
N LEU A 230 11.25 -16.58 -19.86
CA LEU A 230 10.67 -17.54 -18.92
C LEU A 230 9.35 -18.14 -19.44
N HIS A 231 9.09 -19.39 -19.04
CA HIS A 231 7.80 -20.04 -19.27
C HIS A 231 6.64 -19.18 -18.70
N PRO A 232 5.49 -19.02 -19.41
CA PRO A 232 4.41 -18.12 -19.00
C PRO A 232 3.90 -18.32 -17.57
N MET A 233 3.83 -19.57 -17.09
CA MET A 233 3.45 -19.89 -15.70
C MET A 233 4.42 -19.31 -14.66
N LEU A 234 5.73 -19.27 -14.98
CA LEU A 234 6.73 -18.70 -14.09
C LEU A 234 6.66 -17.16 -14.07
N ARG A 235 6.43 -16.53 -15.24
CA ARG A 235 6.14 -15.09 -15.32
C ARG A 235 4.91 -14.71 -14.49
N GLN A 236 3.83 -15.47 -14.59
CA GLN A 236 2.62 -15.23 -13.81
C GLN A 236 2.88 -15.35 -12.29
N LYS A 237 3.61 -16.39 -11.85
CA LYS A 237 4.00 -16.54 -10.44
C LYS A 237 4.88 -15.38 -9.94
N LEU A 238 5.75 -14.83 -10.80
CA LEU A 238 6.59 -13.68 -10.48
C LEU A 238 5.81 -12.36 -10.35
N GLU A 239 4.81 -12.10 -11.20
CA GLU A 239 3.93 -10.93 -11.02
C GLU A 239 3.08 -11.07 -9.75
N LEU A 240 2.46 -12.24 -9.52
CA LEU A 240 1.68 -12.52 -8.31
C LEU A 240 2.51 -12.34 -7.03
N TRP A 241 3.80 -12.68 -7.05
CA TRP A 241 4.70 -12.47 -5.92
C TRP A 241 4.96 -10.97 -5.66
N GLU A 242 5.08 -10.13 -6.70
CA GLU A 242 5.17 -8.67 -6.53
C GLU A 242 3.83 -8.07 -6.05
N GLU A 243 2.69 -8.55 -6.57
CA GLU A 243 1.35 -8.13 -6.10
C GLU A 243 1.20 -8.43 -4.59
N ASN A 244 1.58 -9.63 -4.16
CA ASN A 244 1.54 -10.04 -2.75
C ASN A 244 2.52 -9.26 -1.87
N LEU A 245 3.73 -8.95 -2.37
CA LEU A 245 4.70 -8.14 -1.64
C LEU A 245 4.21 -6.69 -1.47
N SER A 246 3.67 -6.09 -2.53
CA SER A 246 3.05 -4.77 -2.49
C SER A 246 1.90 -4.72 -1.48
N ALA A 247 1.01 -5.72 -1.52
CA ALA A 247 -0.08 -5.88 -0.56
C ALA A 247 0.40 -5.99 0.90
N SER A 248 1.41 -6.82 1.16
CA SER A 248 1.97 -7.03 2.50
C SER A 248 2.57 -5.74 3.08
N ILE A 249 3.20 -4.92 2.23
CA ILE A 249 3.85 -3.67 2.66
C ILE A 249 2.81 -2.60 2.95
N SER A 250 1.82 -2.41 2.07
CA SER A 250 0.71 -1.47 2.35
C SER A 250 -0.03 -1.82 3.64
N LEU A 251 -0.34 -3.10 3.86
CA LEU A 251 -0.99 -3.58 5.09
C LEU A 251 -0.12 -3.34 6.34
N GLN A 252 1.19 -3.57 6.25
CA GLN A 252 2.09 -3.33 7.38
C GLN A 252 2.24 -1.84 7.70
N VAL A 253 2.36 -0.98 6.69
CA VAL A 253 2.42 0.49 6.91
C VAL A 253 1.10 1.00 7.49
N LEU A 254 -0.03 0.37 7.17
CA LEU A 254 -1.33 0.67 7.79
C LEU A 254 -1.35 0.32 9.28
N GLU A 255 -0.87 -0.87 9.66
CA GLU A 255 -0.73 -1.28 11.07
C GLU A 255 0.18 -0.31 11.85
N ILE A 256 1.32 0.09 11.27
CA ILE A 256 2.23 1.09 11.85
C ILE A 256 1.52 2.45 12.04
N THR A 257 0.68 2.84 11.09
CA THR A 257 -0.09 4.10 11.15
C THR A 257 -1.20 4.03 12.20
N GLU A 258 -1.86 2.89 12.37
CA GLU A 258 -2.83 2.65 13.43
C GLU A 258 -2.19 2.74 14.82
N LYS A 259 -1.09 2.02 15.04
CA LYS A 259 -0.31 2.09 16.30
C LYS A 259 0.09 3.53 16.61
N PHE A 260 0.66 4.24 15.62
CA PHE A 260 1.02 5.65 15.76
C PHE A 260 -0.19 6.54 16.11
N SER A 261 -1.35 6.30 15.50
CA SER A 261 -2.59 7.02 15.80
C SER A 261 -3.04 6.84 17.25
N MET A 262 -3.04 5.60 17.76
CA MET A 262 -3.37 5.31 19.17
C MET A 262 -2.41 6.01 20.14
N MET A 263 -1.12 5.99 19.82
CA MET A 263 -0.06 6.55 20.65
C MET A 263 -0.06 8.09 20.60
N ALA A 264 -0.38 8.69 19.45
CA ALA A 264 -0.66 10.11 19.33
C ALA A 264 -1.87 10.51 20.18
N ALA A 265 -2.96 9.74 20.18
CA ALA A 265 -4.17 10.05 20.95
C ALA A 265 -3.90 10.09 22.47
N SER A 266 -3.10 9.14 22.98
CA SER A 266 -2.60 9.13 24.36
C SER A 266 -1.54 10.21 24.68
N ARG A 267 -1.15 11.03 23.70
CA ARG A 267 -0.06 12.01 23.76
C ARG A 267 1.29 11.44 24.22
N SER A 268 1.55 10.17 23.92
CA SER A 268 2.74 9.45 24.39
C SER A 268 3.95 9.55 23.46
N ILE A 269 3.91 10.37 22.40
CA ILE A 269 4.96 10.47 21.36
C ILE A 269 5.19 11.92 20.91
N ALA A 270 6.29 12.20 20.22
CA ALA A 270 6.57 13.51 19.65
C ALA A 270 6.09 13.58 18.20
N THR A 271 5.00 14.30 17.97
CA THR A 271 4.45 14.60 16.63
C THR A 271 3.90 16.03 16.57
N ASP A 272 3.59 16.50 15.36
CA ASP A 272 2.85 17.74 15.14
C ASP A 272 1.36 17.50 15.40
N TYR A 273 0.89 17.87 16.59
CA TYR A 273 -0.52 17.70 16.99
C TYR A 273 -1.49 18.69 16.34
N GLY A 274 -0.99 19.75 15.68
CA GLY A 274 -1.83 20.72 14.97
C GLY A 274 -2.24 20.25 13.58
N LYS A 275 -1.41 19.42 12.93
CA LYS A 275 -1.66 18.91 11.57
C LYS A 275 -1.71 17.40 11.45
N LEU A 276 -0.96 16.69 12.29
CA LEU A 276 -0.72 15.24 12.20
C LEU A 276 -0.17 14.83 10.82
N ASP A 277 0.80 15.60 10.30
CA ASP A 277 1.41 15.42 8.96
C ASP A 277 1.80 13.97 8.64
N CYS A 278 2.27 13.20 9.63
CA CYS A 278 2.66 11.80 9.46
C CYS A 278 1.46 10.91 9.07
N ILE A 279 0.30 11.14 9.69
CA ILE A 279 -0.95 10.41 9.39
C ILE A 279 -1.51 10.89 8.06
N THR A 280 -1.61 12.21 7.86
CA THR A 280 -2.21 12.77 6.64
C THR A 280 -1.40 12.42 5.39
N ALA A 281 -0.06 12.47 5.46
CA ALA A 281 0.80 12.08 4.34
C ALA A 281 0.73 10.59 3.98
N ILE A 282 0.66 9.68 4.97
CA ILE A 282 0.50 8.25 4.70
C ILE A 282 -0.89 7.91 4.17
N LEU A 283 -1.97 8.44 4.78
CA LEU A 283 -3.32 8.27 4.25
C LEU A 283 -3.41 8.74 2.79
N MET A 284 -2.76 9.86 2.46
CA MET A 284 -2.69 10.34 1.08
C MET A 284 -1.90 9.41 0.14
N ASN A 285 -0.80 8.81 0.60
CA ASN A 285 -0.07 7.79 -0.17
C ASN A 285 -0.89 6.51 -0.36
N PHE A 286 -1.77 6.13 0.58
CA PHE A 286 -2.69 5.01 0.40
C PHE A 286 -3.76 5.32 -0.64
N PHE A 287 -4.45 6.45 -0.51
CA PHE A 287 -5.55 6.85 -1.40
C PHE A 287 -5.13 7.14 -2.85
N SER A 288 -3.90 7.61 -3.05
CA SER A 288 -3.39 7.98 -4.39
C SER A 288 -2.75 6.84 -5.18
N ARG A 289 -2.57 5.66 -4.58
CA ARG A 289 -1.91 4.50 -5.20
C ARG A 289 -2.87 3.36 -5.51
N ASN A 290 -2.43 2.46 -6.37
CA ASN A 290 -3.10 1.17 -6.57
C ASN A 290 -2.95 0.30 -5.34
N GLN A 291 -4.06 -0.14 -4.77
CA GLN A 291 -4.09 -0.98 -3.58
C GLN A 291 -4.96 -2.23 -3.81
N PRO A 292 -4.58 -3.39 -3.26
CA PRO A 292 -5.35 -4.63 -3.38
C PRO A 292 -6.66 -4.54 -2.60
N LEU A 293 -7.63 -5.40 -2.94
CA LEU A 293 -8.94 -5.42 -2.28
C LEU A 293 -8.83 -5.64 -0.75
N GLU A 294 -7.93 -6.52 -0.30
CA GLU A 294 -7.73 -6.78 1.13
C GLU A 294 -7.17 -5.57 1.88
N PHE A 295 -6.37 -4.72 1.23
CA PHE A 295 -5.95 -3.44 1.81
C PHE A 295 -7.14 -2.50 2.01
N TRP A 296 -8.01 -2.36 1.00
CA TRP A 296 -9.23 -1.55 1.17
C TRP A 296 -10.15 -2.11 2.26
N LYS A 297 -10.17 -3.43 2.50
CA LYS A 297 -10.90 -4.01 3.63
C LYS A 297 -10.33 -3.58 4.98
N ALA A 298 -9.01 -3.55 5.13
CA ALA A 298 -8.34 -3.13 6.35
C ALA A 298 -8.36 -1.59 6.57
N LEU A 299 -8.27 -0.80 5.49
CA LEU A 299 -8.12 0.66 5.58
C LEU A 299 -9.29 1.33 6.31
N PHE A 300 -10.54 0.96 6.03
CA PHE A 300 -11.69 1.74 6.49
C PHE A 300 -11.99 1.63 8.00
N PRO A 301 -11.84 0.46 8.65
CA PRO A 301 -11.82 0.38 10.12
C PRO A 301 -10.75 1.29 10.76
N VAL A 302 -9.52 1.26 10.24
CA VAL A 302 -8.41 2.11 10.72
C VAL A 302 -8.68 3.60 10.46
N PHE A 303 -9.22 3.93 9.28
CA PHE A 303 -9.62 5.29 8.92
C PHE A 303 -10.72 5.83 9.83
N ASN A 304 -11.71 5.00 10.18
CA ASN A 304 -12.73 5.36 11.17
C ASN A 304 -12.10 5.66 12.54
N SER A 305 -11.25 4.75 13.05
CA SER A 305 -10.53 4.92 14.33
C SER A 305 -9.68 6.20 14.34
N ILE A 306 -8.94 6.48 13.27
CA ILE A 306 -8.17 7.71 13.11
C ILE A 306 -9.06 8.97 13.21
N PHE A 307 -10.24 8.96 12.58
CA PHE A 307 -11.18 10.08 12.66
C PHE A 307 -11.91 10.19 14.01
N ASP A 308 -12.13 9.08 14.73
CA ASP A 308 -12.66 9.09 16.09
C ASP A 308 -11.68 9.73 17.09
N LEU A 309 -10.39 9.44 16.94
CA LEU A 309 -9.34 9.94 17.83
C LEU A 309 -8.88 11.36 17.48
N HIS A 310 -8.78 11.67 16.18
CA HIS A 310 -8.11 12.88 15.68
C HIS A 310 -8.99 13.77 14.80
N GLY A 311 -10.28 13.48 14.66
CA GLY A 311 -11.19 14.16 13.72
C GLY A 311 -11.18 15.68 13.85
N ALA A 312 -11.13 16.22 15.08
CA ALA A 312 -11.01 17.65 15.35
C ALA A 312 -9.82 18.31 14.62
N THR A 313 -8.65 17.66 14.64
CA THR A 313 -7.43 18.10 13.96
C THR A 313 -7.51 17.85 12.46
N LEU A 314 -7.99 16.68 12.05
CA LEU A 314 -8.02 16.27 10.63
C LEU A 314 -8.99 17.09 9.78
N ILE A 315 -10.07 17.62 10.38
CA ILE A 315 -11.01 18.51 9.69
C ILE A 315 -10.79 19.99 10.00
N ALA A 316 -9.76 20.36 10.77
CA ALA A 316 -9.38 21.76 10.98
C ALA A 316 -9.05 22.45 9.64
N ARG A 317 -9.10 23.79 9.59
CA ARG A 317 -8.77 24.55 8.37
C ARG A 317 -7.32 24.35 7.93
N GLU A 318 -6.42 24.11 8.89
CA GLU A 318 -5.01 23.81 8.62
C GLU A 318 -4.82 22.55 7.76
N ASN A 319 -5.79 21.63 7.79
CA ASN A 319 -5.83 20.38 7.03
C ASN A 319 -6.78 20.42 5.82
N ASP A 320 -7.27 21.59 5.37
CA ASP A 320 -8.16 21.71 4.20
C ASP A 320 -7.60 21.01 2.95
N ARG A 321 -6.27 21.07 2.72
CA ARG A 321 -5.63 20.36 1.61
C ARG A 321 -5.77 18.84 1.72
N PHE A 322 -5.49 18.28 2.89
CA PHE A 322 -5.66 16.84 3.16
C PHE A 322 -7.12 16.43 2.97
N LEU A 323 -8.05 17.19 3.58
CA LEU A 323 -9.47 16.86 3.56
C LEU A 323 -10.06 16.90 2.15
N LYS A 324 -9.69 17.89 1.33
CA LYS A 324 -10.07 17.97 -0.09
C LYS A 324 -9.56 16.77 -0.88
N GLN A 325 -8.29 16.39 -0.69
CA GLN A 325 -7.69 15.27 -1.40
C GLN A 325 -8.29 13.92 -0.97
N ALA A 326 -8.51 13.70 0.33
CA ALA A 326 -9.20 12.52 0.83
C ALA A 326 -10.63 12.41 0.26
N ALA A 327 -11.38 13.51 0.25
CA ALA A 327 -12.70 13.59 -0.38
C ALA A 327 -12.65 13.25 -1.89
N PHE A 328 -11.65 13.76 -2.62
CA PHE A 328 -11.47 13.46 -4.05
C PHE A 328 -11.27 11.96 -4.29
N HIS A 329 -10.37 11.32 -3.54
CA HIS A 329 -10.12 9.89 -3.71
C HIS A 329 -11.30 9.03 -3.27
N LEU A 330 -12.05 9.42 -2.24
CA LEU A 330 -13.28 8.73 -1.86
C LEU A 330 -14.35 8.85 -2.96
N LEU A 331 -14.59 10.03 -3.52
CA LEU A 331 -15.49 10.20 -4.65
C LEU A 331 -15.01 9.39 -5.88
N ARG A 332 -13.71 9.35 -6.15
CA ARG A 332 -13.13 8.52 -7.23
C ARG A 332 -13.35 7.02 -6.99
N LEU A 333 -13.19 6.53 -5.75
CA LEU A 333 -13.46 5.13 -5.37
C LEU A 333 -14.95 4.77 -5.51
N ALA A 334 -15.86 5.72 -5.32
CA ALA A 334 -17.30 5.54 -5.56
C ALA A 334 -17.65 5.29 -7.05
N VAL A 335 -16.74 5.58 -7.99
CA VAL A 335 -16.92 5.28 -9.44
C VAL A 335 -16.52 3.84 -9.81
N PHE A 336 -15.80 3.13 -8.92
CA PHE A 336 -15.18 1.84 -9.25
C PHE A 336 -16.20 0.77 -9.66
N ARG A 337 -15.81 -0.14 -10.55
CA ARG A 337 -16.65 -1.29 -10.95
C ARG A 337 -16.90 -2.27 -9.81
N ASN A 338 -15.92 -2.43 -8.90
CA ASN A 338 -16.01 -3.30 -7.73
C ASN A 338 -16.95 -2.70 -6.65
N ASP A 339 -18.05 -3.40 -6.36
CA ASP A 339 -19.06 -2.99 -5.37
C ASP A 339 -18.50 -2.89 -3.94
N SER A 340 -17.63 -3.82 -3.55
CA SER A 340 -16.98 -3.85 -2.23
C SER A 340 -16.11 -2.61 -1.96
N ILE A 341 -15.53 -2.03 -3.02
CA ILE A 341 -14.76 -0.78 -2.97
C ILE A 341 -15.70 0.44 -2.91
N ARG A 342 -16.77 0.48 -3.71
CA ARG A 342 -17.75 1.58 -3.66
C ARG A 342 -18.42 1.69 -2.29
N LYS A 343 -18.89 0.58 -1.71
CA LYS A 343 -19.48 0.55 -0.37
C LYS A 343 -18.55 1.16 0.69
N ARG A 344 -17.26 0.87 0.60
CA ARG A 344 -16.23 1.45 1.47
C ARG A 344 -16.04 2.95 1.24
N ALA A 345 -16.01 3.38 -0.02
CA ALA A 345 -15.97 4.80 -0.37
C ALA A 345 -17.17 5.57 0.22
N VAL A 346 -18.37 4.97 0.17
CA VAL A 346 -19.59 5.51 0.79
C VAL A 346 -19.43 5.66 2.30
N ILE A 347 -18.96 4.63 3.01
CA ILE A 347 -18.68 4.75 4.45
C ILE A 347 -17.60 5.80 4.75
N GLY A 348 -16.56 5.93 3.92
CA GLY A 348 -15.55 6.98 4.04
C GLY A 348 -16.14 8.39 3.95
N LEU A 349 -17.04 8.63 2.99
CA LEU A 349 -17.76 9.89 2.88
C LEU A 349 -18.63 10.15 4.12
N GLN A 350 -19.34 9.13 4.62
CA GLN A 350 -20.11 9.25 5.87
C GLN A 350 -19.22 9.57 7.08
N ILE A 351 -18.00 9.01 7.18
CA ILE A 351 -17.01 9.34 8.23
C ILE A 351 -16.57 10.81 8.15
N LEU A 352 -16.31 11.34 6.94
CA LEU A 352 -15.98 12.77 6.77
C LEU A 352 -17.15 13.67 7.20
N VAL A 353 -18.37 13.31 6.80
CA VAL A 353 -19.60 14.04 7.16
C VAL A 353 -19.84 14.04 8.67
N ARG A 354 -19.70 12.86 9.30
CA ARG A 354 -19.80 12.65 10.74
C ARG A 354 -18.82 13.51 11.52
N SER A 355 -17.57 13.51 11.08
CA SER A 355 -16.53 14.34 11.69
C SER A 355 -16.88 15.83 11.57
N SER A 356 -17.36 16.29 10.40
CA SER A 356 -17.83 17.66 10.20
C SER A 356 -18.98 18.05 11.12
N PHE A 357 -19.90 17.14 11.44
CA PHE A 357 -20.90 17.38 12.50
C PHE A 357 -20.25 17.56 13.86
N TYR A 358 -19.51 16.55 14.34
CA TYR A 358 -19.08 16.51 15.74
C TYR A 358 -18.07 17.59 16.14
N TYR A 359 -17.21 18.07 15.22
CA TYR A 359 -16.17 19.05 15.57
C TYR A 359 -16.29 20.42 14.87
N LEU A 360 -17.10 20.58 13.81
CA LEU A 360 -17.34 21.91 13.19
C LEU A 360 -18.77 22.44 13.40
N MET A 361 -19.69 21.61 13.90
CA MET A 361 -21.11 21.94 14.12
C MET A 361 -21.87 22.41 12.87
N GLN A 362 -21.31 22.17 11.67
CA GLN A 362 -21.92 22.49 10.39
C GLN A 362 -21.34 21.64 9.26
N THR A 363 -22.17 21.36 8.24
CA THR A 363 -21.78 20.65 7.01
C THR A 363 -21.34 21.60 5.89
N ALA A 364 -21.60 22.91 6.00
CA ALA A 364 -21.50 23.86 4.89
C ALA A 364 -20.11 23.89 4.21
N ARG A 365 -19.01 23.90 4.97
CA ARG A 365 -17.64 23.85 4.44
C ARG A 365 -17.37 22.53 3.71
N LEU A 366 -17.72 21.39 4.33
CA LEU A 366 -17.55 20.08 3.73
C LEU A 366 -18.38 19.93 2.45
N ARG A 367 -19.63 20.42 2.45
CA ARG A 367 -20.53 20.44 1.29
C ARG A 367 -19.94 21.21 0.12
N VAL A 368 -19.56 22.48 0.32
CA VAL A 368 -18.95 23.31 -0.73
C VAL A 368 -17.69 22.65 -1.29
N MET A 369 -16.83 22.11 -0.43
CA MET A 369 -15.62 21.42 -0.84
C MET A 369 -15.94 20.13 -1.64
N LEU A 370 -16.88 19.29 -1.19
CA LEU A 370 -17.31 18.09 -1.91
C LEU A 370 -17.92 18.42 -3.27
N THR A 371 -18.73 19.49 -3.39
CA THR A 371 -19.27 19.96 -4.67
C THR A 371 -18.15 20.38 -5.64
N ILE A 372 -17.19 21.20 -5.19
CA ILE A 372 -16.04 21.60 -6.02
C ILE A 372 -15.21 20.37 -6.44
N THR A 373 -14.96 19.47 -5.50
CA THR A 373 -14.15 18.25 -5.70
C THR A 373 -14.84 17.26 -6.63
N LEU A 374 -16.17 17.19 -6.60
CA LEU A 374 -16.97 16.42 -7.54
C LEU A 374 -16.86 17.00 -8.96
N SER A 375 -16.98 18.33 -9.12
CA SER A 375 -16.78 18.98 -10.42
C SER A 375 -15.37 18.76 -10.98
N GLU A 376 -14.34 18.76 -10.13
CA GLU A 376 -12.98 18.36 -10.51
C GLU A 376 -12.93 16.89 -10.98
N LEU A 377 -13.54 15.97 -10.22
CA LEU A 377 -13.62 14.55 -10.59
C LEU A 377 -14.35 14.32 -11.92
N MET A 378 -15.40 15.10 -12.23
CA MET A 378 -16.14 14.96 -13.49
C MET A 378 -15.30 15.34 -14.72
N SER A 379 -14.16 16.01 -14.55
CA SER A 379 -13.20 16.24 -15.64
C SER A 379 -12.28 15.04 -15.92
N GLU A 380 -12.10 14.13 -14.94
CA GLU A 380 -11.31 12.90 -15.07
C GLU A 380 -12.15 11.66 -15.40
N VAL A 381 -13.39 11.62 -14.91
CA VAL A 381 -14.31 10.50 -15.12
C VAL A 381 -15.01 10.64 -16.47
N GLN A 382 -15.01 9.57 -17.27
CA GLN A 382 -15.84 9.51 -18.46
C GLN A 382 -17.32 9.56 -18.06
N VAL A 383 -17.98 10.71 -18.26
CA VAL A 383 -19.38 10.93 -17.83
C VAL A 383 -20.40 10.44 -18.85
N THR A 384 -20.04 10.44 -20.14
CA THR A 384 -20.89 10.02 -21.25
C THR A 384 -20.25 8.91 -22.09
N GLN A 385 -21.09 8.07 -22.70
CA GLN A 385 -20.69 7.03 -23.64
C GLN A 385 -21.53 7.14 -24.93
N MET A 386 -20.92 6.84 -26.08
CA MET A 386 -21.61 6.87 -27.37
C MET A 386 -22.29 5.53 -27.64
N LYS A 387 -23.58 5.58 -28.00
CA LYS A 387 -24.35 4.41 -28.45
C LYS A 387 -23.99 4.02 -29.88
N SER A 388 -24.47 2.84 -30.29
CA SER A 388 -24.39 2.35 -31.67
C SER A 388 -25.16 3.20 -32.69
N ASP A 389 -26.09 4.04 -32.25
CA ASP A 389 -26.83 5.00 -33.09
C ASP A 389 -26.15 6.37 -33.22
N GLY A 390 -25.00 6.58 -32.55
CA GLY A 390 -24.27 7.84 -32.52
C GLY A 390 -24.75 8.86 -31.46
N SER A 391 -25.83 8.58 -30.73
CA SER A 391 -26.26 9.41 -29.59
C SER A 391 -25.37 9.20 -28.36
N LEU A 392 -25.29 10.22 -27.49
CA LEU A 392 -24.62 10.13 -26.20
C LEU A 392 -25.61 9.69 -25.11
N GLU A 393 -25.13 8.92 -24.13
CA GLU A 393 -25.85 8.58 -22.91
C GLU A 393 -24.95 8.62 -21.66
N GLU A 394 -25.55 8.62 -20.47
CA GLU A 394 -24.86 8.50 -19.18
C GLU A 394 -23.98 7.24 -19.15
N SER A 395 -22.69 7.39 -18.82
CA SER A 395 -21.75 6.27 -18.77
C SER A 395 -22.08 5.28 -17.64
N GLY A 396 -21.45 4.10 -17.69
CA GLY A 396 -21.50 3.17 -16.56
C GLY A 396 -20.83 3.72 -15.30
N GLU A 397 -19.86 4.62 -15.46
CA GLU A 397 -19.10 5.30 -14.42
C GLU A 397 -19.99 6.32 -13.67
N ALA A 398 -20.69 7.19 -14.40
CA ALA A 398 -21.64 8.16 -13.84
C ALA A 398 -22.79 7.46 -13.09
N ARG A 399 -23.37 6.40 -13.68
CA ARG A 399 -24.40 5.56 -13.02
C ARG A 399 -23.94 4.96 -11.69
N ARG A 400 -22.68 4.52 -11.59
CA ARG A 400 -22.11 3.98 -10.34
C ARG A 400 -21.85 5.05 -9.30
N LEU A 401 -21.45 6.25 -9.71
CA LEU A 401 -21.28 7.40 -8.83
C LEU A 401 -22.63 7.85 -8.25
N ARG A 402 -23.65 8.03 -9.10
CA ARG A 402 -25.03 8.34 -8.71
C ARG A 402 -25.55 7.38 -7.65
N LYS A 403 -25.49 6.06 -7.93
CA LYS A 403 -25.89 5.01 -6.98
C LYS A 403 -25.14 5.11 -5.64
N SER A 404 -23.85 5.43 -5.66
CA SER A 404 -23.06 5.55 -4.43
C SER A 404 -23.45 6.78 -3.59
N LEU A 405 -23.79 7.89 -4.24
CA LEU A 405 -24.31 9.10 -3.56
C LEU A 405 -25.70 8.82 -2.96
N GLU A 406 -26.57 8.09 -3.66
CA GLU A 406 -27.86 7.62 -3.14
C GLU A 406 -27.68 6.68 -1.94
N GLU A 407 -26.76 5.71 -2.02
CA GLU A 407 -26.43 4.79 -0.92
C GLU A 407 -25.86 5.53 0.31
N MET A 408 -25.09 6.60 0.13
CA MET A 408 -24.57 7.44 1.22
C MET A 408 -25.67 8.06 2.09
N ALA A 409 -26.84 8.35 1.50
CA ALA A 409 -28.01 8.92 2.18
C ALA A 409 -29.07 7.88 2.57
N ASN A 410 -28.80 6.59 2.34
CA ASN A 410 -29.73 5.51 2.63
C ASN A 410 -29.57 4.99 4.06
N GLU A 411 -30.36 5.57 4.95
CA GLU A 411 -30.46 5.23 6.39
C GLU A 411 -30.71 3.73 6.63
N ASP A 412 -31.72 3.15 5.98
CA ASP A 412 -32.13 1.75 6.15
C ASP A 412 -31.00 0.75 5.83
N LYS A 413 -30.14 1.07 4.86
CA LYS A 413 -29.01 0.22 4.44
C LYS A 413 -27.71 0.52 5.18
N SER A 414 -27.59 1.66 5.87
CA SER A 414 -26.32 2.11 6.42
C SER A 414 -25.74 1.15 7.46
N VAL A 415 -26.61 0.54 8.29
CA VAL A 415 -26.21 -0.45 9.31
C VAL A 415 -25.54 -1.67 8.66
N GLU A 416 -26.13 -2.19 7.59
CA GLU A 416 -25.57 -3.33 6.84
C GLU A 416 -24.26 -2.95 6.14
N LEU A 417 -24.17 -1.75 5.55
CA LEU A 417 -22.96 -1.25 4.91
C LEU A 417 -21.79 -1.09 5.89
N LEU A 418 -22.04 -0.57 7.11
CA LEU A 418 -21.03 -0.46 8.16
C LEU A 418 -20.49 -1.85 8.54
N ARG A 419 -21.40 -2.81 8.78
CA ARG A 419 -21.06 -4.20 9.11
C ARG A 419 -20.25 -4.89 8.01
N GLU A 420 -20.64 -4.76 6.74
CA GLU A 420 -19.86 -5.26 5.58
C GLU A 420 -18.48 -4.60 5.44
N CYS A 421 -18.32 -3.38 5.96
CA CYS A 421 -17.06 -2.65 5.97
C CYS A 421 -16.19 -2.94 7.21
N GLY A 422 -16.65 -3.78 8.14
CA GLY A 422 -15.93 -4.11 9.38
C GLY A 422 -15.95 -2.98 10.40
N ILE A 423 -16.93 -2.08 10.32
CA ILE A 423 -17.08 -0.90 11.19
C ILE A 423 -18.29 -1.13 12.11
N PRO A 424 -18.25 -0.72 13.39
CA PRO A 424 -19.37 -0.88 14.32
C PRO A 424 -20.67 -0.26 13.79
N GLU A 425 -21.80 -0.94 14.03
CA GLU A 425 -23.12 -0.50 13.56
C GLU A 425 -23.52 0.89 14.11
N ASN A 426 -23.01 1.25 15.30
CA ASN A 426 -23.20 2.56 15.93
C ASN A 426 -22.12 3.61 15.57
N ALA A 427 -21.15 3.30 14.71
CA ALA A 427 -20.01 4.20 14.45
C ALA A 427 -20.41 5.57 13.88
N LEU A 428 -21.58 5.67 13.23
CA LEU A 428 -22.10 6.95 12.76
C LEU A 428 -22.73 7.82 13.86
N GLU A 429 -23.22 7.19 14.93
CA GLU A 429 -23.92 7.83 16.03
C GLU A 429 -23.05 7.98 17.29
N ALA A 430 -21.92 7.26 17.35
CA ALA A 430 -20.96 7.27 18.43
C ALA A 430 -20.48 8.70 18.73
N ILE A 431 -20.97 9.26 19.83
CA ILE A 431 -20.72 10.63 20.26
C ILE A 431 -19.32 10.71 20.88
N PRO A 432 -18.37 11.48 20.31
CA PRO A 432 -17.14 11.84 21.03
C PRO A 432 -17.50 12.56 22.33
N GLU A 433 -16.76 12.32 23.43
CA GLU A 433 -17.09 12.73 24.81
C GLU A 433 -17.35 14.25 25.06
N ARG A 434 -17.36 15.09 24.02
CA ARG A 434 -17.46 16.55 24.08
C ARG A 434 -18.42 17.18 23.06
N SER A 435 -19.18 16.41 22.27
CA SER A 435 -20.11 16.97 21.27
C SER A 435 -21.58 16.76 21.64
N GLU A 436 -22.34 17.84 21.82
CA GLU A 436 -23.79 17.79 22.06
C GLU A 436 -24.61 17.44 20.80
N HIS A 437 -24.01 17.57 19.63
CA HIS A 437 -24.67 17.40 18.34
C HIS A 437 -24.67 15.93 17.92
N ARG A 438 -25.85 15.39 17.61
CA ARG A 438 -26.03 14.03 17.11
C ARG A 438 -26.04 13.99 15.59
N TRP A 439 -25.69 12.84 15.03
CA TRP A 439 -25.79 12.53 13.60
C TRP A 439 -27.20 12.84 13.06
N SER A 440 -27.28 13.39 11.84
CA SER A 440 -28.53 13.84 11.23
C SER A 440 -28.66 13.36 9.78
N TRP A 441 -29.49 12.33 9.57
CA TRP A 441 -29.80 11.82 8.24
C TRP A 441 -30.45 12.85 7.31
N ALA A 442 -31.16 13.85 7.84
CA ALA A 442 -31.75 14.92 7.04
C ALA A 442 -30.69 15.78 6.33
N GLU A 443 -29.61 16.13 7.03
CA GLU A 443 -28.48 16.87 6.48
C GLU A 443 -27.63 16.01 5.54
N VAL A 444 -27.47 14.71 5.82
CA VAL A 444 -26.78 13.76 4.92
C VAL A 444 -27.55 13.62 3.60
N LYS A 445 -28.88 13.52 3.67
CA LYS A 445 -29.79 13.55 2.49
C LYS A 445 -29.66 14.87 1.74
N TYR A 446 -29.63 16.01 2.43
CA TYR A 446 -29.42 17.33 1.80
C TYR A 446 -28.06 17.45 1.10
N LEU A 447 -26.98 16.96 1.72
CA LEU A 447 -25.65 16.90 1.11
C LEU A 447 -25.63 15.99 -0.12
N SER A 448 -26.16 14.78 -0.02
CA SER A 448 -26.25 13.86 -1.16
C SER A 448 -27.01 14.47 -2.33
N ASN A 449 -28.18 15.06 -2.07
CA ASN A 449 -28.95 15.77 -3.10
C ASN A 449 -28.15 16.92 -3.74
N SER A 450 -27.35 17.65 -2.95
CA SER A 450 -26.46 18.71 -3.47
C SER A 450 -25.36 18.17 -4.40
N LEU A 451 -24.87 16.96 -4.15
CA LEU A 451 -23.88 16.28 -5.00
C LEU A 451 -24.52 15.65 -6.24
N LEU A 452 -25.71 15.08 -6.11
CA LEU A 452 -26.51 14.57 -7.24
C LEU A 452 -26.83 15.69 -8.23
N LEU A 453 -27.30 16.86 -7.75
CA LEU A 453 -27.53 18.03 -8.61
C LEU A 453 -26.27 18.51 -9.35
N ALA A 454 -25.10 18.43 -8.71
CA ALA A 454 -23.83 18.79 -9.35
C ALA A 454 -23.37 17.74 -10.38
N LEU A 455 -23.66 16.45 -10.15
CA LEU A 455 -23.47 15.38 -11.13
C LEU A 455 -24.41 15.55 -12.34
N ASP A 456 -25.68 15.87 -12.09
CA ASP A 456 -26.70 16.10 -13.13
C ASP A 456 -26.34 17.29 -14.02
N ALA A 457 -25.97 18.43 -13.43
CA ALA A 457 -25.50 19.60 -14.19
C ALA A 457 -24.23 19.30 -15.03
N SER A 458 -23.34 18.43 -14.53
CA SER A 458 -22.14 18.00 -15.26
C SER A 458 -22.49 17.04 -16.42
N LEU A 459 -23.51 16.18 -16.23
CA LEU A 459 -24.05 15.31 -17.26
C LEU A 459 -24.77 16.09 -18.36
N GLU A 460 -25.63 17.04 -18.01
CA GLU A 460 -26.32 17.91 -18.96
C GLU A 460 -25.32 18.66 -19.84
N HIS A 461 -24.29 19.27 -19.24
CA HIS A 461 -23.22 19.94 -19.99
C HIS A 461 -22.43 18.98 -20.91
N ALA A 462 -22.31 17.69 -20.56
CA ALA A 462 -21.59 16.70 -21.37
C ALA A 462 -22.45 16.02 -22.46
N LEU A 463 -23.76 16.28 -22.47
CA LEU A 463 -24.74 15.76 -23.44
C LEU A 463 -25.20 16.81 -24.48
N LEU A 464 -24.83 18.08 -24.26
CA LEU A 464 -24.98 19.20 -25.20
C LEU A 464 -23.82 19.25 -26.22
#